data_AF-A0A1E7XGR1-F1
#
_entry.id   AF-A0A1E7XGR1-F1
#
_cell.length_a   1.000
_cell.length_b   1.000
_cell.length_c   1.000
_cell.angle_alpha   90.00
_cell.angle_beta   90.00
_cell.angle_gamma   90.00
#
_symmetry.space_group_name_H-M   'P 1'
#
loop_
_entity.id
_entity.type
_entity.pdbx_description
1 polymer ?
#
loop_
_entity_poly.entity_id
_entity_poly.type
_entity_poly.pdbx_seq_one_letter_code
_entity_poly.pdbx_strand_id
1 'polypeptide(L)'
;MVDKELRESIEALNKFDHGDDSDVEVQKVSLEVPRTLPSDIKELRKREDLTQQSLAAFLGVSIRTVQGWEIGKSKPNGSARRLIQLLGKNPDLINAIYVNS
;
A
#
# COMPACT_ATOMS: atom_id res chain seq x y z
N MET A 1 2.05 8.92 -40.66
CA MET A 1 2.05 7.45 -40.80
C MET A 1 2.06 6.92 -39.38
N VAL A 2 0.92 6.40 -38.89
CA VAL A 2 0.92 5.77 -37.55
C VAL A 2 1.81 4.55 -37.66
N ASP A 3 2.77 4.42 -36.74
CA ASP A 3 3.78 3.38 -36.75
C ASP A 3 3.11 2.01 -36.80
N LYS A 4 3.60 1.13 -37.67
CA LYS A 4 3.02 -0.19 -37.92
C LYS A 4 3.04 -1.02 -36.63
N GLU A 5 4.11 -0.89 -35.86
CA GLU A 5 4.30 -1.58 -34.57
C GLU A 5 3.22 -1.21 -33.54
N LEU A 6 2.82 0.06 -33.49
CA LEU A 6 1.79 0.51 -32.55
C LEU A 6 0.43 -0.11 -32.87
N ARG A 7 0.09 -0.23 -34.16
CA ARG A 7 -1.18 -0.86 -34.59
C ARG A 7 -1.21 -2.34 -34.23
N GLU A 8 -0.11 -3.05 -34.49
CA GLU A 8 0.03 -4.47 -34.16
C GLU A 8 -0.10 -4.71 -32.64
N SER A 9 0.51 -3.85 -31.81
CA SER A 9 0.38 -3.94 -30.35
C SER A 9 -1.06 -3.72 -29.84
N ILE A 10 -1.80 -2.78 -30.44
CA ILE A 10 -3.19 -2.49 -30.04
C ILE A 10 -4.11 -3.65 -30.42
N GLU A 11 -3.87 -4.25 -31.58
CA GLU A 11 -4.63 -5.41 -32.04
C GLU A 11 -4.39 -6.63 -31.13
N ALA A 12 -3.15 -6.87 -30.72
CA ALA A 12 -2.81 -7.89 -29.73
C ALA A 12 -3.49 -7.65 -28.37
N LEU A 13 -3.52 -6.40 -27.87
CA LEU A 13 -4.25 -6.04 -26.65
C LEU A 13 -5.76 -6.28 -26.76
N ASN A 14 -6.35 -6.00 -27.93
CA ASN A 14 -7.77 -6.22 -28.14
C ASN A 14 -8.12 -7.72 -28.13
N LYS A 15 -7.30 -8.58 -28.74
CA LYS A 15 -7.45 -10.04 -28.64
C LYS A 15 -7.35 -10.53 -27.19
N PHE A 16 -6.42 -9.99 -26.42
CA PHE A 16 -6.25 -10.31 -25.00
C PHE A 16 -7.48 -9.98 -24.15
N ASP A 17 -8.10 -8.81 -24.36
CA ASP A 17 -9.35 -8.43 -23.66
C ASP A 17 -10.50 -9.42 -23.95
N HIS A 18 -10.48 -10.03 -25.13
CA HIS A 18 -11.45 -11.07 -25.54
C HIS A 18 -11.02 -12.49 -25.13
N GLY A 19 -9.97 -12.64 -24.32
CA GLY A 19 -9.53 -13.90 -23.74
C GLY A 19 -8.46 -14.67 -24.52
N ASP A 20 -7.87 -14.07 -25.57
CA ASP A 20 -6.78 -14.65 -26.35
C ASP A 20 -5.43 -14.03 -25.96
N ASP A 21 -4.62 -14.74 -25.19
CA ASP A 21 -3.32 -14.31 -24.71
C ASP A 21 -2.14 -14.72 -25.61
N SER A 22 -2.41 -15.27 -26.80
CA SER A 22 -1.38 -15.85 -27.70
C SER A 22 -0.33 -14.84 -28.15
N ASP A 23 -0.72 -13.57 -28.31
CA ASP A 23 0.13 -12.50 -28.86
C ASP A 23 0.66 -11.54 -27.77
N VAL A 24 0.49 -11.87 -26.48
CA VAL A 24 0.93 -11.02 -25.36
C VAL A 24 1.74 -11.80 -24.32
N GLU A 25 2.75 -11.16 -23.75
CA GLU A 25 3.45 -11.69 -22.58
C GLU A 25 2.77 -11.18 -21.30
N VAL A 26 2.11 -12.07 -20.55
CA VAL A 26 1.41 -11.72 -19.31
C VAL A 26 2.31 -11.95 -18.09
N GLN A 27 2.77 -10.87 -17.47
CA GLN A 27 3.41 -10.95 -16.16
C GLN A 27 2.37 -10.83 -15.03
N LYS A 28 1.96 -11.97 -14.45
CA LYS A 28 1.07 -11.98 -13.27
C LYS A 28 1.86 -11.62 -12.00
N VAL A 29 1.65 -10.43 -11.47
CA VAL A 29 2.22 -10.02 -10.17
C VAL A 29 1.16 -10.16 -9.07
N SER A 30 1.35 -11.14 -8.18
CA SER A 30 0.53 -11.26 -6.97
C SER A 30 1.12 -10.38 -5.87
N LEU A 31 0.33 -9.43 -5.36
CA LEU A 31 0.72 -8.58 -4.24
C LEU A 31 0.12 -9.12 -2.96
N GLU A 32 0.92 -9.81 -2.15
CA GLU A 32 0.47 -10.25 -0.84
C GLU A 32 0.15 -9.06 0.07
N VAL A 33 -0.95 -9.16 0.82
CA VAL A 33 -1.27 -8.17 1.84
C VAL A 33 -0.34 -8.38 3.03
N PRO A 34 0.43 -7.36 3.46
CA PRO A 34 1.36 -7.52 4.56
C PRO A 34 0.67 -8.09 5.80
N ARG A 35 1.31 -9.05 6.47
CA ARG A 35 0.94 -9.43 7.82
C ARG A 35 1.47 -8.37 8.77
N THR A 36 0.62 -7.91 9.69
CA THR A 36 0.97 -6.93 10.72
C THR A 36 0.46 -7.46 12.05
N LEU A 37 1.36 -7.77 12.96
CA LEU A 37 1.02 -8.14 14.32
C LEU A 37 0.83 -6.86 15.17
N PRO A 38 0.07 -6.95 16.29
CA PRO A 38 -0.06 -5.85 17.24
C PRO A 38 1.28 -5.29 17.73
N SER A 39 2.25 -6.17 17.99
CA SER A 39 3.62 -5.82 18.40
C SER A 39 4.31 -4.95 17.36
N ASP A 40 4.23 -5.33 16.09
CA ASP A 40 4.95 -4.68 14.99
C ASP A 40 4.50 -3.22 14.83
N ILE A 41 3.21 -2.95 14.99
CA ILE A 41 2.63 -1.61 14.89
C ILE A 41 3.18 -0.73 16.01
N LYS A 42 3.22 -1.25 17.23
CA LYS A 42 3.72 -0.52 18.40
C LYS A 42 5.23 -0.29 18.31
N GLU A 43 5.98 -1.27 17.84
CA GLU A 43 7.43 -1.17 17.64
C GLU A 43 7.78 -0.18 16.55
N LEU A 44 7.12 -0.26 15.39
CA LEU A 44 7.28 0.70 14.30
C LEU A 44 7.01 2.11 14.80
N ARG A 45 5.88 2.32 15.47
CA ARG A 45 5.52 3.64 16.02
C ARG A 45 6.62 4.19 16.94
N LYS A 46 7.14 3.36 17.83
CA LYS A 46 8.20 3.76 18.75
C LYS A 46 9.53 4.01 18.06
N ARG A 47 9.88 3.21 17.05
CA ARG A 47 11.12 3.36 16.28
C ARG A 47 11.13 4.67 15.49
N GLU A 48 9.97 5.07 14.96
CA GLU A 48 9.83 6.34 14.25
C GLU A 48 9.49 7.54 15.18
N ASP A 49 9.65 7.39 16.51
CA ASP A 49 9.35 8.42 17.52
C ASP A 49 7.94 9.03 17.46
N LEU A 50 6.96 8.25 16.99
CA LEU A 50 5.58 8.70 16.85
C LEU A 50 4.78 8.48 18.15
N THR A 51 3.90 9.42 18.46
CA THR A 51 2.82 9.17 19.43
C THR A 51 1.70 8.36 18.77
N GLN A 52 0.81 7.73 19.57
CA GLN A 52 -0.36 7.04 19.01
C GLN A 52 -1.25 8.01 18.22
N GLN A 53 -1.31 9.28 18.64
CA GLN A 53 -2.02 10.34 17.94
C GLN A 53 -1.37 10.68 16.60
N SER A 54 -0.04 10.78 16.58
CA SER A 54 0.72 11.07 15.36
C SER A 54 0.53 9.97 14.32
N LEU A 55 0.63 8.71 14.73
CA LEU A 55 0.37 7.57 13.84
C LEU A 55 -1.08 7.54 13.35
N ALA A 56 -2.04 7.86 14.23
CA ALA A 56 -3.45 7.91 13.86
C ALA A 56 -3.73 8.99 12.81
N ALA A 57 -3.12 10.18 12.96
CA ALA A 57 -3.21 11.27 12.00
C ALA A 57 -2.61 10.87 10.64
N PHE A 58 -1.40 10.28 10.64
CA PHE A 58 -0.76 9.77 9.42
C PHE A 58 -1.62 8.74 8.68
N LEU A 59 -2.28 7.84 9.41
CA LEU A 59 -3.10 6.78 8.83
C LEU A 59 -4.55 7.21 8.55
N GLY A 60 -4.95 8.44 8.90
CA GLY A 60 -6.33 8.93 8.73
C GLY A 60 -7.38 8.16 9.55
N VAL A 61 -7.01 7.68 10.74
CA VAL A 61 -7.90 6.90 11.62
C VAL A 61 -7.96 7.51 13.03
N SER A 62 -8.89 7.03 13.86
CA SER A 62 -8.96 7.48 15.25
C SER A 62 -7.81 6.92 16.10
N ILE A 63 -7.42 7.66 17.15
CA ILE A 63 -6.43 7.19 18.14
C ILE A 63 -6.86 5.85 18.76
N ARG A 64 -8.18 5.70 19.00
CA ARG A 64 -8.76 4.47 19.55
C ARG A 64 -8.58 3.27 18.63
N THR A 65 -8.57 3.50 17.32
CA THR A 65 -8.28 2.48 16.31
C THR A 65 -6.84 1.99 16.44
N VAL A 66 -5.87 2.92 16.50
CA VAL A 66 -4.44 2.58 16.69
C VAL A 66 -4.22 1.84 18.01
N GLN A 67 -4.81 2.32 19.11
CA GLN A 67 -4.76 1.62 20.40
C GLN A 67 -5.31 0.19 20.31
N GLY A 68 -6.45 0.03 19.65
CA GLY A 68 -7.07 -1.27 19.43
C GLY A 68 -6.19 -2.22 18.62
N TRP A 69 -5.42 -1.72 17.66
CA TRP A 69 -4.45 -2.50 16.90
C TRP A 69 -3.23 -2.90 17.73
N GLU A 70 -2.64 -1.96 18.48
CA GLU A 70 -1.44 -2.23 19.30
C GLU A 70 -1.69 -3.25 20.43
N ILE A 71 -2.91 -3.36 20.93
CA ILE A 71 -3.30 -4.36 21.95
C ILE A 71 -3.94 -5.62 21.36
N GLY A 72 -4.10 -5.69 20.03
CA GLY A 72 -4.71 -6.84 19.35
C GLY A 72 -6.22 -6.98 19.49
N LYS A 73 -6.92 -5.95 19.98
CA LYS A 73 -8.39 -5.92 20.06
C LYS A 73 -9.06 -5.87 18.68
N SER A 74 -8.38 -5.33 17.68
CA SER A 74 -8.82 -5.30 16.29
C SER A 74 -7.62 -5.37 15.35
N LYS A 75 -7.86 -5.53 14.05
CA LYS A 75 -6.80 -5.62 13.03
C LYS A 75 -6.96 -4.50 11.98
N PRO A 76 -5.85 -3.94 11.48
CA PRO A 76 -5.88 -3.00 10.36
C PRO A 76 -6.38 -3.68 9.08
N ASN A 77 -7.15 -2.94 8.28
CA ASN A 77 -7.59 -3.39 6.96
C ASN A 77 -6.41 -3.46 5.97
N GLY A 78 -6.63 -3.98 4.75
CA GLY A 78 -5.56 -4.18 3.78
C GLY A 78 -4.77 -2.89 3.46
N SER A 79 -5.48 -1.78 3.26
CA SER A 79 -4.88 -0.47 2.95
C SER A 79 -4.05 0.07 4.12
N ALA A 80 -4.57 0.00 5.35
CA ALA A 80 -3.84 0.41 6.55
C ALA A 80 -2.57 -0.43 6.75
N ARG A 81 -2.63 -1.74 6.51
CA ARG A 81 -1.45 -2.63 6.58
C ARG A 81 -0.38 -2.24 5.57
N ARG A 82 -0.80 -1.85 4.36
CA ARG A 82 0.12 -1.36 3.33
C ARG A 82 0.75 -0.03 3.73
N LEU A 83 -0.02 0.92 4.27
CA LEU A 83 0.51 2.21 4.73
C LEU A 83 1.51 2.04 5.88
N ILE A 84 1.20 1.16 6.84
CA ILE A 84 2.13 0.80 7.93
C ILE A 84 3.42 0.19 7.37
N GLN A 85 3.32 -0.70 6.39
CA GLN A 85 4.49 -1.27 5.71
C GLN A 85 5.32 -0.19 5.00
N LEU A 86 4.67 0.73 4.28
CA LEU A 86 5.33 1.81 3.56
C LEU A 86 6.05 2.76 4.52
N LEU A 87 5.39 3.12 5.62
CA LEU A 87 5.98 3.94 6.68
C LEU A 87 7.25 3.29 7.24
N GLY A 88 7.24 1.98 7.47
CA GLY A 88 8.42 1.26 7.94
C GLY A 88 9.55 1.12 6.91
N LYS A 89 9.25 1.28 5.62
CA LYS A 89 10.25 1.27 4.53
C LYS A 89 10.79 2.66 4.21
N ASN A 90 9.96 3.69 4.39
CA ASN A 90 10.28 5.07 4.08
C ASN A 90 9.73 6.00 5.18
N PRO A 91 10.50 6.20 6.27
CA PRO A 91 10.11 7.08 7.36
C PRO A 91 9.89 8.54 6.96
N ASP A 92 10.53 9.00 5.88
CA ASP A 92 10.41 10.40 5.41
C ASP A 92 8.98 10.76 4.98
N LEU A 93 8.12 9.76 4.75
CA LEU A 93 6.68 9.95 4.51
C LEU A 93 5.97 10.68 5.65
N ILE A 94 6.49 10.61 6.88
CA ILE A 94 5.97 11.36 8.02
C ILE A 94 6.06 12.85 7.72
N ASN A 95 7.22 13.32 7.25
CA ASN A 95 7.48 14.74 7.00
C ASN A 95 6.54 15.30 5.92
N ALA A 96 6.17 14.50 4.92
CA ALA A 96 5.22 14.92 3.87
C ALA A 96 3.84 15.30 4.41
N ILE A 97 3.43 14.77 5.57
CA ILE A 97 2.12 15.06 6.19
C ILE A 97 2.23 16.17 7.25
N TYR A 98 3.40 16.36 7.86
CA TYR A 98 3.60 17.31 8.96
C TYR A 98 3.99 18.74 8.55
N VAL A 99 4.25 19.02 7.27
CA VAL A 99 4.74 20.35 6.79
C VAL A 99 3.64 21.41 6.58
N ASN A 100 2.40 21.19 7.03
CA ASN A 100 1.33 22.21 6.98
C ASN A 100 0.50 22.27 8.28
N SER A 101 1.11 22.67 9.39
CA SER A 101 0.39 23.07 10.62
C SER A 101 1.10 24.21 11.32
#